data_AF-A0A370NDB7-F1
#
_entry.id   AF-A0A370NDB7-F1
#
_cell.length_a   1.000
_cell.length_b   1.000
_cell.length_c   1.000
_cell.angle_alpha   90.00
_cell.angle_beta   90.00
_cell.angle_gamma   90.00
#
_symmetry.space_group_name_H-M   'P 1'
#
loop_
_entity.id
_entity.type
_entity.pdbx_description
1 polymer ?
#
loop_
_entity_poly.entity_id
_entity_poly.type
_entity_poly.pdbx_seq_one_letter_code
_entity_poly.pdbx_strand_id
1 'polypeptide(L)'
;MTRSLPPKVSAAQFDRALAGWRAIVGDAQVVSSAAGLAEYLDPFAPGEREAFSASAALLPASVDEIRAVLRIANQYRIPLWTVSTGRNFAYGGAAPRLPGSVVLDLQRMNRIIEVNETLAYALVEPGVSYFDLYAHLRDKGYKLWVDPPAAGWGSVVGNTLERGFGYTAYGDHAASQCGMEVVLANGDVLRTGMGGIEIGTAWQLYQPGYGPSFDAMFMQSNYGIVTKLGVWLMPAPPAYLLGEIQFRHEQDLEAIVDILRPLRLDETIRNHAVIEGGLRRAAGLSSRRQWYEGTGAMPESAVAAMLDKLNVGRWNLHFALYGAPELIDARYAIVQRAFARVREARLSAARYAGDAQPTAGGDRNLAGIPAMSAFRMLDWRGGAGAHVDFAPICPATGRDALRQYTMVKARAAEYGFDYYGGFTAGERHLHHIFAAIFDRNDADQVEQAGALLRSLMSDARAAGYGEYRAHLAYMDFAAAQYSFNDGALLRLSETLKDALDPNGILAPGKQGIWPAAWRDRRGYT
;
A
#
# COMPACT_ATOMS: atom_id res chain seq x y z
N MET A 1 -30.08 -13.58 4.84
CA MET A 1 -29.30 -13.28 3.61
C MET A 1 -28.94 -14.59 2.95
N THR A 2 -29.10 -14.69 1.63
CA THR A 2 -28.64 -15.82 0.82
C THR A 2 -27.10 -15.88 0.87
N ARG A 3 -26.55 -17.08 1.08
CA ARG A 3 -25.09 -17.31 1.09
C ARG A 3 -24.50 -16.95 -0.27
N SER A 4 -23.54 -16.02 -0.31
CA SER A 4 -22.76 -15.75 -1.52
C SER A 4 -21.93 -17.00 -1.85
N LEU A 5 -22.07 -17.52 -3.07
CA LEU A 5 -21.36 -18.70 -3.54
C LEU A 5 -20.49 -18.33 -4.74
N PRO A 6 -19.34 -19.00 -4.94
CA PRO A 6 -18.57 -18.78 -6.16
C PRO A 6 -19.43 -19.09 -7.39
N PRO A 7 -19.28 -18.33 -8.50
CA PRO A 7 -20.03 -18.62 -9.71
C PRO A 7 -19.77 -20.04 -10.19
N LYS A 8 -20.78 -20.71 -10.77
CA LYS A 8 -20.70 -22.09 -11.28
C LYS A 8 -20.45 -23.17 -10.21
N VAL A 9 -20.59 -22.85 -8.91
CA VAL A 9 -20.48 -23.82 -7.80
C VAL A 9 -21.83 -24.00 -7.10
N SER A 10 -22.35 -25.22 -7.06
CA SER A 10 -23.59 -25.52 -6.31
C SER A 10 -23.35 -25.52 -4.79
N ALA A 11 -24.41 -25.25 -4.02
CA ALA A 11 -24.35 -25.31 -2.55
C ALA A 11 -23.81 -26.65 -2.04
N ALA A 12 -24.25 -27.77 -2.61
CA ALA A 12 -23.80 -29.11 -2.21
C ALA A 12 -22.32 -29.37 -2.54
N GLN A 13 -21.78 -28.84 -3.65
CA GLN A 13 -20.35 -28.90 -3.93
C GLN A 13 -19.56 -28.06 -2.93
N PHE A 14 -20.05 -26.86 -2.64
CA PHE A 14 -19.40 -25.95 -1.69
C PHE A 14 -19.39 -26.51 -0.27
N ASP A 15 -20.46 -27.16 0.18
CA ASP A 15 -20.54 -27.80 1.49
C ASP A 15 -19.56 -28.97 1.63
N ARG A 16 -19.37 -29.76 0.57
CA ARG A 16 -18.33 -30.81 0.54
C ARG A 16 -16.93 -30.21 0.61
N ALA A 17 -16.65 -29.16 -0.14
CA ALA A 17 -15.37 -28.46 -0.08
C ALA A 17 -15.11 -27.89 1.31
N LEU A 18 -16.12 -27.25 1.92
CA LEU A 18 -16.03 -26.68 3.25
C LEU A 18 -15.78 -27.74 4.33
N ALA A 19 -16.45 -28.90 4.25
CA ALA A 19 -16.20 -30.03 5.13
C ALA A 19 -14.76 -30.56 4.98
N GLY A 20 -14.26 -30.67 3.75
CA GLY A 20 -12.89 -31.07 3.50
C GLY A 20 -11.85 -30.07 4.05
N TRP A 21 -12.10 -28.77 3.89
CA TRP A 21 -11.23 -27.74 4.46
C TRP A 21 -11.26 -27.73 5.99
N ARG A 22 -12.41 -27.94 6.63
CA ARG A 22 -12.49 -28.11 8.09
C ARG A 22 -11.65 -29.27 8.60
N ALA A 23 -11.60 -30.37 7.87
CA ALA A 23 -10.75 -31.51 8.22
C ALA A 23 -9.24 -31.21 8.07
N ILE A 24 -8.87 -30.19 7.29
CA ILE A 24 -7.48 -29.77 7.08
C ILE A 24 -7.05 -28.74 8.13
N VAL A 25 -7.75 -27.60 8.21
CA VAL A 25 -7.32 -26.47 9.05
C VAL A 25 -7.95 -26.49 10.45
N GLY A 26 -8.95 -27.34 10.66
CA GLY A 26 -9.75 -27.40 11.89
C GLY A 26 -10.98 -26.48 11.83
N ASP A 27 -12.04 -26.87 12.54
CA ASP A 27 -13.35 -26.19 12.49
C ASP A 27 -13.27 -24.72 12.94
N ALA A 28 -12.46 -24.44 13.96
CA ALA A 28 -12.24 -23.09 14.48
C ALA A 28 -11.51 -22.15 13.49
N GLN A 29 -10.92 -22.69 12.42
CA GLN A 29 -10.11 -21.97 11.45
C GLN A 29 -10.81 -21.83 10.10
N VAL A 30 -12.12 -22.09 10.09
CA VAL A 30 -13.02 -21.91 8.95
C VAL A 30 -14.13 -20.93 9.33
N VAL A 31 -14.11 -19.76 8.71
CA VAL A 31 -15.14 -18.73 8.89
C VAL A 31 -16.18 -18.89 7.78
N SER A 32 -17.41 -19.22 8.14
CA SER A 32 -18.52 -19.30 7.17
C SER A 32 -19.84 -18.74 7.70
N SER A 33 -19.84 -18.16 8.89
CA SER A 33 -21.01 -17.48 9.46
C SER A 33 -21.10 -16.05 8.91
N ALA A 34 -22.32 -15.51 8.82
CA ALA A 34 -22.51 -14.15 8.33
C ALA A 34 -21.80 -13.10 9.21
N ALA A 35 -21.81 -13.31 10.54
CA ALA A 35 -21.13 -12.42 11.48
C ALA A 35 -19.60 -12.45 11.31
N GLY A 36 -19.00 -13.62 11.13
CA GLY A 36 -17.55 -13.72 10.90
C GLY A 36 -17.13 -13.20 9.53
N LEU A 37 -17.93 -13.43 8.49
CA LEU A 37 -17.64 -12.92 7.14
C LEU A 37 -17.74 -11.39 7.02
N ALA A 38 -18.41 -10.72 7.97
CA ALA A 38 -18.47 -9.26 8.01
C ALA A 38 -17.07 -8.61 8.22
N GLU A 39 -16.12 -9.33 8.82
CA GLU A 39 -14.72 -8.89 8.99
C GLU A 39 -13.93 -8.91 7.69
N TYR A 40 -14.40 -9.67 6.69
CA TYR A 40 -13.79 -9.80 5.36
C TYR A 40 -14.45 -8.90 4.31
N LEU A 41 -15.46 -8.12 4.70
CA LEU A 41 -16.00 -7.06 3.87
C LEU A 41 -15.01 -5.90 3.80
N ASP A 42 -15.05 -5.17 2.70
CA ASP A 42 -14.32 -3.93 2.58
C ASP A 42 -14.87 -2.89 3.60
N PRO A 43 -14.04 -2.37 4.52
CA PRO A 43 -14.48 -1.40 5.50
C PRO A 43 -14.75 -0.01 4.90
N PHE A 44 -14.19 0.30 3.71
CA PHE A 44 -14.22 1.60 3.04
C PHE A 44 -14.73 1.51 1.59
N ALA A 45 -15.67 0.59 1.32
CA ALA A 45 -16.18 0.37 -0.03
C ALA A 45 -16.70 1.66 -0.69
N PRO A 46 -16.18 2.05 -1.88
CA PRO A 46 -16.69 3.18 -2.65
C PRO A 46 -17.92 2.77 -3.49
N GLY A 47 -18.92 2.18 -2.82
CA GLY A 47 -20.12 1.61 -3.41
C GLY A 47 -20.77 0.59 -2.49
N GLU A 48 -21.49 -0.38 -3.06
CA GLU A 48 -22.11 -1.46 -2.30
C GLU A 48 -21.05 -2.32 -1.59
N ARG A 49 -21.15 -2.40 -0.26
CA ARG A 49 -20.18 -3.12 0.58
C ARG A 49 -20.14 -4.61 0.28
N GLU A 50 -21.29 -5.18 -0.06
CA GLU A 50 -21.47 -6.61 -0.34
C GLU A 50 -21.02 -6.99 -1.76
N ALA A 51 -20.67 -6.02 -2.62
CA ALA A 51 -20.29 -6.25 -4.01
C ALA A 51 -19.10 -7.19 -4.18
N PHE A 52 -18.27 -7.35 -3.14
CA PHE A 52 -17.07 -8.19 -3.09
C PHE A 52 -17.13 -9.24 -1.97
N SER A 53 -18.34 -9.72 -1.61
CA SER A 53 -18.51 -10.63 -0.47
C SER A 53 -17.83 -11.98 -0.64
N ALA A 54 -17.14 -12.47 0.39
CA ALA A 54 -16.59 -13.82 0.47
C ALA A 54 -17.66 -14.87 0.81
N SER A 55 -17.45 -16.12 0.41
CA SER A 55 -18.32 -17.27 0.75
C SER A 55 -17.87 -18.03 2.00
N ALA A 56 -16.57 -17.98 2.28
CA ALA A 56 -15.90 -18.49 3.48
C ALA A 56 -14.53 -17.79 3.61
N ALA A 57 -13.89 -17.93 4.77
CA ALA A 57 -12.46 -17.69 4.94
C ALA A 57 -11.79 -18.89 5.62
N LEU A 58 -10.55 -19.18 5.23
CA LEU A 58 -9.73 -20.28 5.73
C LEU A 58 -8.44 -19.70 6.31
N LEU A 59 -8.08 -20.10 7.52
CA LEU A 59 -6.90 -19.60 8.23
C LEU A 59 -5.85 -20.72 8.38
N PRO A 60 -5.10 -21.09 7.33
CA PRO A 60 -4.06 -22.10 7.45
C PRO A 60 -2.88 -21.62 8.29
N ALA A 61 -2.18 -22.54 8.95
CA ALA A 61 -0.97 -22.26 9.73
C ALA A 61 0.32 -22.78 9.10
N SER A 62 0.25 -23.44 7.94
CA SER A 62 1.43 -24.03 7.30
C SER A 62 1.31 -24.15 5.79
N VAL A 63 2.46 -24.33 5.14
CA VAL A 63 2.55 -24.63 3.70
C VAL A 63 1.81 -25.92 3.36
N ASP A 64 1.86 -26.94 4.21
CA ASP A 64 1.18 -28.22 3.96
C ASP A 64 -0.35 -28.09 4.01
N GLU A 65 -0.88 -27.30 4.93
CA GLU A 65 -2.30 -26.96 4.96
C GLU A 65 -2.72 -26.18 3.70
N ILE A 66 -1.92 -25.20 3.25
CA ILE A 66 -2.18 -24.47 2.00
C ILE A 66 -2.23 -25.43 0.81
N ARG A 67 -1.24 -26.33 0.67
CA ARG A 67 -1.22 -27.34 -0.40
C ARG A 67 -2.44 -28.25 -0.33
N ALA A 68 -2.89 -28.62 0.87
CA ALA A 68 -4.10 -29.41 1.05
C ALA A 68 -5.38 -28.65 0.67
N VAL A 69 -5.48 -27.36 1.05
CA VAL A 69 -6.56 -26.47 0.64
C VAL A 69 -6.62 -26.34 -0.89
N LEU A 70 -5.47 -26.16 -1.54
CA LEU A 70 -5.36 -26.05 -2.99
C LEU A 70 -5.84 -27.30 -3.74
N ARG A 71 -5.63 -28.52 -3.18
CA ARG A 71 -6.15 -29.75 -3.79
C ARG A 71 -7.68 -29.71 -3.92
N ILE A 72 -8.36 -29.31 -2.85
CA ILE A 72 -9.82 -29.18 -2.83
C ILE A 72 -10.27 -28.03 -3.74
N ALA A 73 -9.59 -26.88 -3.69
CA ALA A 73 -9.90 -25.74 -4.54
C ALA A 73 -9.81 -26.10 -6.03
N ASN A 74 -8.76 -26.82 -6.44
CA ASN A 74 -8.61 -27.34 -7.81
C ASN A 74 -9.71 -28.37 -8.15
N GLN A 75 -9.99 -29.32 -7.27
CA GLN A 75 -11.00 -30.36 -7.49
C GLN A 75 -12.38 -29.77 -7.77
N TYR A 76 -12.78 -28.75 -7.00
CA TYR A 76 -14.10 -28.12 -7.13
C TYR A 76 -14.08 -26.83 -7.95
N ARG A 77 -12.91 -26.42 -8.46
CA ARG A 77 -12.68 -25.15 -9.18
C ARG A 77 -13.19 -23.93 -8.41
N ILE A 78 -12.94 -23.92 -7.10
CA ILE A 78 -13.36 -22.83 -6.22
C ILE A 78 -12.25 -21.77 -6.17
N PRO A 79 -12.54 -20.50 -6.51
CA PRO A 79 -11.57 -19.43 -6.43
C PRO A 79 -11.23 -19.07 -4.98
N LEU A 80 -9.92 -18.88 -4.75
CA LEU A 80 -9.33 -18.43 -3.50
C LEU A 80 -8.86 -16.98 -3.63
N TRP A 81 -8.98 -16.18 -2.58
CA TRP A 81 -8.42 -14.84 -2.50
C TRP A 81 -7.45 -14.75 -1.33
N THR A 82 -6.17 -14.65 -1.63
CA THR A 82 -5.13 -14.73 -0.59
C THR A 82 -4.87 -13.36 0.02
N VAL A 83 -4.82 -13.31 1.35
CA VAL A 83 -4.43 -12.12 2.10
C VAL A 83 -3.41 -12.51 3.18
N SER A 84 -2.53 -11.57 3.53
CA SER A 84 -1.67 -11.74 4.71
C SER A 84 -2.44 -11.42 5.98
N THR A 85 -2.76 -10.14 6.22
CA THR A 85 -3.52 -9.70 7.42
C THR A 85 -4.80 -8.94 7.07
N GLY A 86 -5.15 -8.81 5.78
CA GLY A 86 -6.39 -8.16 5.33
C GLY A 86 -6.47 -6.64 5.53
N ARG A 87 -5.41 -5.98 6.03
CA ARG A 87 -5.38 -4.55 6.36
C ARG A 87 -5.12 -3.62 5.16
N ASN A 88 -5.46 -4.04 3.94
CA ASN A 88 -5.27 -3.26 2.71
C ASN A 88 -6.40 -2.23 2.50
N PHE A 89 -6.66 -1.44 3.53
CA PHE A 89 -7.77 -0.48 3.55
C PHE A 89 -7.55 0.60 2.49
N ALA A 90 -8.63 1.23 2.02
CA ALA A 90 -8.69 2.10 0.84
C ALA A 90 -8.41 1.41 -0.51
N TYR A 91 -8.04 0.12 -0.50
CA TYR A 91 -7.85 -0.71 -1.69
C TYR A 91 -8.69 -2.00 -1.69
N GLY A 92 -9.65 -2.13 -0.75
CA GLY A 92 -10.59 -3.27 -0.67
C GLY A 92 -10.43 -4.14 0.58
N GLY A 93 -9.45 -3.87 1.44
CA GLY A 93 -9.24 -4.63 2.66
C GLY A 93 -8.93 -6.11 2.38
N ALA A 94 -9.73 -7.00 2.98
CA ALA A 94 -9.62 -8.45 2.79
C ALA A 94 -10.60 -9.00 1.74
N ALA A 95 -11.45 -8.15 1.16
CA ALA A 95 -12.53 -8.59 0.28
C ALA A 95 -11.98 -9.17 -1.05
N PRO A 96 -12.56 -10.27 -1.56
CA PRO A 96 -12.17 -10.82 -2.85
C PRO A 96 -12.67 -10.03 -4.05
N ARG A 97 -11.85 -9.89 -5.09
CA ARG A 97 -12.27 -9.26 -6.35
C ARG A 97 -13.44 -9.99 -7.02
N LEU A 98 -13.42 -11.32 -7.06
CA LEU A 98 -14.50 -12.15 -7.58
C LEU A 98 -15.44 -12.53 -6.42
N PRO A 99 -16.71 -12.08 -6.43
CA PRO A 99 -17.64 -12.35 -5.34
C PRO A 99 -17.90 -13.85 -5.19
N GLY A 100 -18.07 -14.28 -3.94
CA GLY A 100 -18.23 -15.69 -3.59
C GLY A 100 -16.92 -16.46 -3.51
N SER A 101 -15.76 -15.86 -3.79
CA SER A 101 -14.47 -16.50 -3.54
C SER A 101 -14.26 -16.80 -2.06
N VAL A 102 -13.41 -17.77 -1.76
CA VAL A 102 -13.00 -18.11 -0.40
C VAL A 102 -11.74 -17.34 -0.05
N VAL A 103 -11.74 -16.57 1.03
CA VAL A 103 -10.53 -15.87 1.48
C VAL A 103 -9.56 -16.88 2.09
N LEU A 104 -8.30 -16.84 1.69
CA LEU A 104 -7.21 -17.58 2.30
C LEU A 104 -6.38 -16.59 3.13
N ASP A 105 -6.61 -16.60 4.44
CA ASP A 105 -6.03 -15.65 5.38
C ASP A 105 -4.80 -16.26 6.08
N LEU A 106 -3.62 -15.74 5.75
CA LEU A 106 -2.35 -16.29 6.20
C LEU A 106 -1.88 -15.71 7.54
N GLN A 107 -2.72 -14.97 8.28
CA GLN A 107 -2.32 -14.31 9.52
C GLN A 107 -1.78 -15.26 10.62
N ARG A 108 -2.14 -16.56 10.57
CA ARG A 108 -1.60 -17.57 11.50
C ARG A 108 -0.16 -17.99 11.19
N MET A 109 0.34 -17.71 10.00
CA MET A 109 1.75 -17.86 9.65
C MET A 109 2.48 -16.58 10.04
N ASN A 110 2.77 -16.39 11.33
CA ASN A 110 3.26 -15.12 11.89
C ASN A 110 4.66 -15.20 12.51
N ARG A 111 5.49 -16.15 12.08
CA ARG A 111 6.84 -16.29 12.62
C ARG A 111 7.81 -15.30 11.97
N ILE A 112 8.62 -14.66 12.81
CA ILE A 112 9.89 -14.07 12.41
C ILE A 112 10.89 -15.22 12.41
N ILE A 113 11.23 -15.71 11.21
CA ILE A 113 12.00 -16.95 11.03
C ILE A 113 13.47 -16.69 11.35
N GLU A 114 13.99 -15.57 10.87
CA GLU A 114 15.38 -15.17 11.05
C GLU A 114 15.50 -13.66 11.11
N VAL A 115 16.41 -13.17 11.95
CA VAL A 115 16.97 -11.82 11.85
C VAL A 115 18.49 -11.97 11.87
N ASN A 116 19.15 -11.45 10.85
CA ASN A 116 20.60 -11.43 10.77
C ASN A 116 21.08 -9.99 10.97
N GLU A 117 21.63 -9.70 12.14
CA GLU A 117 22.13 -8.37 12.48
C GLU A 117 23.37 -7.99 11.68
N THR A 118 24.25 -8.95 11.37
CA THR A 118 25.51 -8.69 10.66
C THR A 118 25.26 -8.28 9.21
N LEU A 119 24.30 -8.93 8.55
CA LEU A 119 23.97 -8.70 7.14
C LEU A 119 22.68 -7.87 6.95
N ALA A 120 22.10 -7.41 8.06
CA ALA A 120 20.96 -6.50 8.11
C ALA A 120 19.74 -6.96 7.30
N TYR A 121 19.23 -8.15 7.58
CA TYR A 121 17.98 -8.65 6.98
C TYR A 121 17.11 -9.40 7.98
N ALA A 122 15.84 -9.59 7.60
CA ALA A 122 14.92 -10.53 8.24
C ALA A 122 14.23 -11.44 7.22
N LEU A 123 13.90 -12.66 7.65
CA LEU A 123 13.01 -13.58 6.93
C LEU A 123 11.74 -13.75 7.75
N VAL A 124 10.59 -13.43 7.16
CA VAL A 124 9.31 -13.38 7.89
C VAL A 124 8.20 -14.12 7.15
N GLU A 125 7.23 -14.62 7.92
CA GLU A 125 5.98 -15.16 7.40
C GLU A 125 4.90 -14.05 7.23
N PRO A 126 3.82 -14.28 6.43
CA PRO A 126 2.84 -13.26 6.07
C PRO A 126 2.12 -12.58 7.24
N GLY A 127 1.91 -13.28 8.35
CA GLY A 127 1.23 -12.76 9.54
C GLY A 127 2.04 -11.76 10.35
N VAL A 128 3.34 -11.58 10.07
CA VAL A 128 4.20 -10.61 10.80
C VAL A 128 3.83 -9.18 10.41
N SER A 129 3.35 -8.39 11.38
CA SER A 129 3.14 -6.95 11.21
C SER A 129 4.42 -6.14 11.42
N TYR A 130 4.41 -4.85 11.01
CA TYR A 130 5.54 -3.96 11.33
C TYR A 130 5.70 -3.74 12.83
N PHE A 131 4.60 -3.77 13.61
CA PHE A 131 4.68 -3.74 15.07
C PHE A 131 5.37 -4.98 15.64
N ASP A 132 5.05 -6.17 15.15
CA ASP A 132 5.66 -7.42 15.61
C ASP A 132 7.16 -7.44 15.33
N LEU A 133 7.56 -7.08 14.10
CA LEU A 133 8.97 -7.03 13.73
C LEU A 133 9.72 -5.95 14.53
N TYR A 134 9.16 -4.75 14.67
CA TYR A 134 9.76 -3.69 15.50
C TYR A 134 9.93 -4.16 16.95
N ALA A 135 8.89 -4.73 17.57
CA ALA A 135 8.96 -5.24 18.95
C ALA A 135 10.05 -6.30 19.10
N HIS A 136 10.10 -7.26 18.17
CA HIS A 136 11.13 -8.31 18.16
C HIS A 136 12.55 -7.75 18.09
N LEU A 137 12.79 -6.75 17.22
CA LEU A 137 14.11 -6.12 17.12
C LEU A 137 14.52 -5.45 18.44
N ARG A 138 13.58 -4.78 19.11
CA ARG A 138 13.83 -4.07 20.38
C ARG A 138 14.06 -5.06 21.53
N ASP A 139 13.23 -6.10 21.64
CA ASP A 139 13.33 -7.12 22.69
C ASP A 139 14.64 -7.92 22.61
N LYS A 140 15.15 -8.12 21.39
CA LYS A 140 16.45 -8.79 21.17
C LYS A 140 17.65 -7.83 21.23
N GLY A 141 17.41 -6.53 21.32
CA GLY A 141 18.46 -5.52 21.37
C GLY A 141 19.17 -5.26 20.03
N TYR A 142 18.60 -5.74 18.92
CA TYR A 142 19.17 -5.55 17.58
C TYR A 142 19.26 -4.07 17.21
N LYS A 143 20.35 -3.69 16.55
CA LYS A 143 20.63 -2.35 16.03
C LYS A 143 20.20 -2.21 14.58
N LEU A 144 18.98 -2.68 14.29
CA LEU A 144 18.33 -2.60 12.99
C LEU A 144 17.00 -1.85 13.11
N TRP A 145 16.62 -1.16 12.05
CA TRP A 145 15.36 -0.45 11.89
C TRP A 145 14.49 -1.17 10.85
N VAL A 146 13.20 -1.27 11.16
CA VAL A 146 12.17 -1.53 10.15
C VAL A 146 11.87 -0.25 9.37
N ASP A 147 11.32 -0.37 8.17
CA ASP A 147 10.70 0.74 7.47
C ASP A 147 9.17 0.60 7.55
N PRO A 148 8.47 1.33 8.43
CA PRO A 148 7.03 1.18 8.58
C PRO A 148 6.25 2.10 7.62
N PRO A 149 5.16 1.62 7.00
CA PRO A 149 4.18 2.49 6.34
C PRO A 149 3.45 3.36 7.38
N ALA A 150 2.54 4.22 6.91
CA ALA A 150 1.84 5.19 7.76
C ALA A 150 1.10 4.55 8.96
N ALA A 151 0.60 3.32 8.76
CA ALA A 151 -0.05 2.50 9.77
C ALA A 151 0.71 1.18 9.96
N GLY A 152 1.32 0.99 11.14
CA GLY A 152 2.21 -0.14 11.43
C GLY A 152 1.54 -1.51 11.64
N TRP A 153 0.21 -1.57 11.66
CA TRP A 153 -0.55 -2.82 11.85
C TRP A 153 -0.58 -3.75 10.63
N GLY A 154 -0.11 -3.28 9.47
CA GLY A 154 -0.11 -4.06 8.23
C GLY A 154 0.96 -5.13 8.24
N SER A 155 0.79 -6.16 7.39
CA SER A 155 1.81 -7.18 7.16
C SER A 155 3.03 -6.62 6.43
N VAL A 156 4.23 -7.00 6.87
CA VAL A 156 5.49 -6.70 6.14
C VAL A 156 5.45 -7.33 4.75
N VAL A 157 5.08 -8.61 4.67
CA VAL A 157 4.95 -9.36 3.41
C VAL A 157 3.85 -8.76 2.53
N GLY A 158 2.64 -8.61 3.07
CA GLY A 158 1.48 -8.15 2.30
C GLY A 158 1.66 -6.74 1.72
N ASN A 159 2.24 -5.82 2.50
CA ASN A 159 2.54 -4.49 2.00
C ASN A 159 3.64 -4.51 0.92
N THR A 160 4.68 -5.32 1.10
CA THR A 160 5.76 -5.49 0.10
C THR A 160 5.21 -6.05 -1.22
N LEU A 161 4.34 -7.07 -1.17
CA LEU A 161 3.73 -7.66 -2.37
C LEU A 161 2.80 -6.69 -3.09
N GLU A 162 2.20 -5.74 -2.37
CA GLU A 162 1.42 -4.66 -2.97
C GLU A 162 2.30 -3.50 -3.47
N ARG A 163 3.63 -3.60 -3.36
CA ARG A 163 4.60 -2.54 -3.65
C ARG A 163 4.33 -1.28 -2.84
N GLY A 164 3.94 -1.46 -1.58
CA GLY A 164 3.74 -0.37 -0.64
C GLY A 164 5.06 0.31 -0.27
N PHE A 165 4.93 1.52 0.27
CA PHE A 165 6.06 2.35 0.65
C PHE A 165 6.03 2.68 2.14
N GLY A 166 7.20 2.98 2.68
CA GLY A 166 7.37 3.65 3.95
C GLY A 166 8.24 4.91 3.78
N TYR A 167 9.03 5.26 4.80
CA TYR A 167 9.54 6.63 4.96
C TYR A 167 11.02 6.74 5.26
N THR A 168 11.74 5.66 5.55
CA THR A 168 13.19 5.72 5.72
C THR A 168 13.91 5.63 4.37
N ALA A 169 15.23 5.45 4.38
CA ALA A 169 15.99 5.18 3.15
C ALA A 169 15.64 3.83 2.51
N TYR A 170 14.97 2.92 3.23
CA TYR A 170 14.53 1.60 2.78
C TYR A 170 13.03 1.59 2.40
N GLY A 171 12.44 2.78 2.20
CA GLY A 171 10.99 2.94 2.08
C GLY A 171 10.39 2.40 0.78
N ASP A 172 11.20 1.95 -0.18
CA ASP A 172 10.70 1.13 -1.29
C ASP A 172 10.81 -0.33 -0.87
N HIS A 173 9.70 -0.87 -0.34
CA HIS A 173 9.70 -2.24 0.19
C HIS A 173 9.85 -3.27 -0.93
N ALA A 174 9.35 -2.97 -2.13
CA ALA A 174 9.47 -3.84 -3.30
C ALA A 174 10.87 -3.80 -3.95
N ALA A 175 11.71 -2.85 -3.57
CA ALA A 175 13.14 -2.84 -3.90
C ALA A 175 14.00 -3.46 -2.79
N SER A 176 13.50 -3.46 -1.55
CA SER A 176 14.21 -3.96 -0.36
C SER A 176 13.91 -5.43 -0.02
N GLN A 177 13.04 -6.12 -0.78
CA GLN A 177 12.80 -7.55 -0.60
C GLN A 177 14.00 -8.36 -1.09
N CYS A 178 14.30 -9.52 -0.51
CA CYS A 178 15.29 -10.44 -1.07
C CYS A 178 14.89 -11.89 -0.85
N GLY A 179 14.38 -12.52 -1.91
CA GLY A 179 13.96 -13.91 -1.91
C GLY A 179 12.58 -14.13 -1.27
N MET A 180 11.79 -15.02 -1.87
CA MET A 180 10.45 -15.40 -1.43
C MET A 180 10.27 -16.92 -1.48
N GLU A 181 9.45 -17.48 -0.60
CA GLU A 181 8.90 -18.84 -0.74
C GLU A 181 7.45 -18.76 -1.22
N VAL A 182 7.14 -19.41 -2.33
CA VAL A 182 5.85 -19.27 -3.02
C VAL A 182 5.25 -20.64 -3.30
N VAL A 183 3.96 -20.81 -2.99
CA VAL A 183 3.16 -21.98 -3.37
C VAL A 183 2.38 -21.66 -4.64
N LEU A 184 2.59 -22.45 -5.69
CA LEU A 184 1.88 -22.31 -6.97
C LEU A 184 0.49 -22.97 -6.93
N ALA A 185 -0.35 -22.69 -7.94
CA ALA A 185 -1.71 -23.22 -8.00
C ALA A 185 -1.77 -24.76 -8.04
N ASN A 186 -0.74 -25.41 -8.60
CA ASN A 186 -0.59 -26.86 -8.61
C ASN A 186 -0.12 -27.45 -7.26
N GLY A 187 0.26 -26.60 -6.31
CA GLY A 187 0.76 -26.99 -4.98
C GLY A 187 2.28 -27.19 -4.91
N ASP A 188 3.04 -26.91 -5.97
CA ASP A 188 4.50 -26.86 -5.89
C ASP A 188 4.97 -25.67 -5.05
N VAL A 189 6.10 -25.85 -4.38
CA VAL A 189 6.73 -24.82 -3.56
C VAL A 189 8.07 -24.46 -4.18
N LEU A 190 8.26 -23.18 -4.49
CA LEU A 190 9.52 -22.67 -5.01
C LEU A 190 10.08 -21.58 -4.11
N ARG A 191 11.40 -21.39 -4.19
CA ARG A 191 12.10 -20.26 -3.59
C ARG A 191 12.77 -19.44 -4.68
N THR A 192 12.55 -18.12 -4.68
CA THR A 192 13.15 -17.21 -5.68
C THR A 192 14.60 -16.86 -5.35
N GLY A 193 15.31 -16.32 -6.35
CA GLY A 193 16.70 -15.88 -6.21
C GLY A 193 17.64 -17.00 -5.78
N MET A 194 18.56 -16.69 -4.86
CA MET A 194 19.50 -17.66 -4.30
C MET A 194 18.84 -18.76 -3.44
N GLY A 195 17.56 -18.63 -3.10
CA GLY A 195 16.82 -19.63 -2.33
C GLY A 195 16.52 -20.91 -3.08
N GLY A 196 16.67 -20.92 -4.41
CA GLY A 196 16.57 -22.13 -5.23
C GLY A 196 17.68 -23.15 -4.96
N ILE A 197 18.74 -22.76 -4.24
CA ILE A 197 19.78 -23.68 -3.74
C ILE A 197 19.38 -24.11 -2.33
N GLU A 198 19.00 -25.38 -2.17
CA GLU A 198 18.47 -25.92 -0.91
C GLU A 198 19.42 -25.71 0.30
N ILE A 199 20.73 -25.88 0.08
CA ILE A 199 21.78 -25.68 1.10
C ILE A 199 22.41 -24.27 1.03
N GLY A 200 21.79 -23.34 0.30
CA GLY A 200 22.35 -22.02 0.03
C GLY A 200 22.40 -21.13 1.28
N THR A 201 23.40 -20.25 1.34
CA THR A 201 23.62 -19.33 2.48
C THR A 201 23.32 -17.87 2.14
N ALA A 202 22.83 -17.60 0.93
CA ALA A 202 22.73 -16.25 0.37
C ALA A 202 21.31 -15.86 -0.05
N TRP A 203 20.28 -16.57 0.42
CA TRP A 203 18.90 -16.37 -0.01
C TRP A 203 18.42 -14.92 0.19
N GLN A 204 18.66 -14.34 1.37
CA GLN A 204 18.31 -12.96 1.70
C GLN A 204 19.38 -11.92 1.31
N LEU A 205 20.41 -12.30 0.54
CA LEU A 205 21.56 -11.44 0.24
C LEU A 205 21.65 -10.97 -1.21
N TYR A 206 21.18 -11.77 -2.17
CA TYR A 206 21.29 -11.46 -3.59
C TYR A 206 19.99 -11.76 -4.33
N GLN A 207 19.27 -10.70 -4.70
CA GLN A 207 17.92 -10.77 -5.29
C GLN A 207 17.86 -11.55 -6.61
N PRO A 208 18.72 -11.28 -7.63
CA PRO A 208 18.50 -11.84 -8.96
C PRO A 208 18.63 -13.37 -9.06
N GLY A 209 19.53 -13.99 -8.27
CA GLY A 209 19.84 -15.42 -8.39
C GLY A 209 20.50 -15.76 -9.73
N TYR A 210 20.06 -16.87 -10.36
CA TYR A 210 20.53 -17.33 -11.67
C TYR A 210 19.35 -17.55 -12.63
N GLY A 211 19.47 -17.07 -13.87
CA GLY A 211 18.40 -17.10 -14.88
C GLY A 211 17.45 -15.90 -14.77
N PRO A 212 16.21 -16.02 -15.29
CA PRO A 212 15.19 -14.97 -15.09
C PRO A 212 14.86 -14.81 -13.60
N SER A 213 14.79 -13.57 -13.11
CA SER A 213 14.28 -13.29 -11.77
C SER A 213 12.74 -13.20 -11.80
N PHE A 214 12.10 -13.91 -10.88
CA PHE A 214 10.64 -14.03 -10.82
C PHE A 214 10.00 -13.22 -9.69
N ASP A 215 10.80 -12.59 -8.82
CA ASP A 215 10.34 -11.91 -7.61
C ASP A 215 9.25 -10.87 -7.90
N ALA A 216 9.48 -9.99 -8.89
CA ALA A 216 8.54 -8.96 -9.28
C ALA A 216 7.23 -9.52 -9.89
N MET A 217 7.25 -10.74 -10.43
CA MET A 217 6.05 -11.38 -10.98
C MET A 217 5.07 -11.78 -9.87
N PHE A 218 5.54 -12.01 -8.64
CA PHE A 218 4.66 -12.34 -7.51
C PHE A 218 4.11 -11.12 -6.76
N MET A 219 4.52 -9.91 -7.15
CA MET A 219 4.04 -8.65 -6.56
C MET A 219 2.90 -8.08 -7.40
N GLN A 220 1.78 -7.71 -6.75
CA GLN A 220 0.55 -7.24 -7.39
C GLN A 220 0.07 -8.22 -8.48
N SER A 221 0.08 -9.52 -8.20
CA SER A 221 -0.37 -10.53 -9.16
C SER A 221 -1.18 -11.61 -8.47
N ASN A 222 -1.57 -12.62 -9.25
CA ASN A 222 -2.27 -13.80 -8.79
C ASN A 222 -1.55 -15.10 -9.22
N TYR A 223 -0.22 -15.06 -9.36
CA TYR A 223 0.57 -16.21 -9.85
C TYR A 223 0.95 -17.22 -8.77
N GLY A 224 0.78 -16.89 -7.49
CA GLY A 224 1.11 -17.80 -6.39
C GLY A 224 0.73 -17.23 -5.03
N ILE A 225 0.95 -18.04 -4.00
CA ILE A 225 0.72 -17.73 -2.59
C ILE A 225 2.08 -17.61 -1.91
N VAL A 226 2.48 -16.39 -1.55
CA VAL A 226 3.76 -16.15 -0.87
C VAL A 226 3.63 -16.51 0.60
N THR A 227 4.53 -17.36 1.09
CA THR A 227 4.51 -17.95 2.45
C THR A 227 5.70 -17.56 3.30
N LYS A 228 6.76 -17.03 2.69
CA LYS A 228 7.90 -16.39 3.35
C LYS A 228 8.46 -15.30 2.44
N LEU A 229 8.97 -14.23 3.01
CA LEU A 229 9.62 -13.17 2.27
C LEU A 229 10.78 -12.60 3.08
N GLY A 230 11.93 -12.47 2.43
CA GLY A 230 13.09 -11.77 2.96
C GLY A 230 12.97 -10.26 2.75
N VAL A 231 13.36 -9.47 3.74
CA VAL A 231 13.49 -8.01 3.65
C VAL A 231 14.84 -7.57 4.20
N TRP A 232 15.47 -6.61 3.54
CA TRP A 232 16.58 -5.88 4.12
C TRP A 232 16.08 -4.89 5.16
N LEU A 233 16.86 -4.75 6.23
CA LEU A 233 16.60 -3.84 7.34
C LEU A 233 17.69 -2.77 7.33
N MET A 234 17.32 -1.55 7.68
CA MET A 234 18.28 -0.46 7.77
C MET A 234 19.10 -0.61 9.06
N PRO A 235 20.44 -0.65 9.03
CA PRO A 235 21.23 -0.51 10.26
C PRO A 235 20.89 0.79 10.96
N ALA A 236 20.68 0.74 12.28
CA ALA A 236 20.35 1.90 13.08
C ALA A 236 21.45 2.96 12.92
N PRO A 237 21.15 4.15 12.36
CA PRO A 237 22.17 5.17 12.15
C PRO A 237 22.62 5.74 13.51
N PRO A 238 23.90 6.15 13.64
CA PRO A 238 24.41 6.70 14.90
C PRO A 238 23.72 8.03 15.29
N ALA A 239 23.26 8.80 14.31
CA ALA A 239 22.42 9.97 14.48
C ALA A 239 21.50 10.17 13.27
N TYR A 240 20.46 10.99 13.45
CA TYR A 240 19.58 11.43 12.37
C TYR A 240 18.98 12.81 12.65
N LEU A 241 18.57 13.49 11.58
CA LEU A 241 17.87 14.77 11.61
C LEU A 241 16.56 14.63 10.85
N LEU A 242 15.47 15.11 11.46
CA LEU A 242 14.16 15.22 10.82
C LEU A 242 13.89 16.70 10.53
N GLY A 243 13.59 17.04 9.29
CA GLY A 243 13.38 18.42 8.83
C GLY A 243 12.00 18.63 8.23
N GLU A 244 11.42 19.80 8.48
CA GLU A 244 10.18 20.29 7.86
C GLU A 244 10.45 21.65 7.21
N ILE A 245 10.06 21.81 5.94
CA ILE A 245 10.04 23.11 5.26
C ILE A 245 8.60 23.45 4.89
N GLN A 246 8.09 24.55 5.43
CA GLN A 246 6.75 25.05 5.15
C GLN A 246 6.79 26.14 4.09
N PHE A 247 5.90 26.05 3.11
CA PHE A 247 5.78 26.97 1.98
C PHE A 247 4.42 27.64 1.97
N ARG A 248 4.36 28.92 1.60
CA ARG A 248 3.15 29.75 1.78
C ARG A 248 2.23 29.72 0.57
N HIS A 249 2.78 29.60 -0.63
CA HIS A 249 2.01 29.79 -1.86
C HIS A 249 1.73 28.45 -2.53
N GLU A 250 0.56 28.32 -3.15
CA GLU A 250 0.17 27.10 -3.86
C GLU A 250 1.13 26.78 -5.00
N GLN A 251 1.61 27.83 -5.69
CA GLN A 251 2.53 27.77 -6.82
C GLN A 251 3.96 27.36 -6.42
N ASP A 252 4.31 27.40 -5.12
CA ASP A 252 5.62 26.98 -4.65
C ASP A 252 5.90 25.50 -4.97
N LEU A 253 4.86 24.68 -5.20
CA LEU A 253 4.99 23.26 -5.56
C LEU A 253 5.98 23.01 -6.69
N GLU A 254 5.98 23.86 -7.73
CA GLU A 254 6.88 23.71 -8.86
C GLU A 254 8.35 23.84 -8.42
N ALA A 255 8.67 24.90 -7.69
CA ALA A 255 10.00 25.14 -7.14
C ALA A 255 10.40 24.06 -6.12
N ILE A 256 9.46 23.61 -5.27
CA ILE A 256 9.73 22.56 -4.27
C ILE A 256 10.23 21.29 -4.96
N VAL A 257 9.51 20.83 -5.99
CA VAL A 257 9.87 19.59 -6.70
C VAL A 257 11.16 19.76 -7.48
N ASP A 258 11.36 20.87 -8.18
CA ASP A 258 12.57 21.09 -8.98
C ASP A 258 13.84 21.27 -8.13
N ILE A 259 13.71 21.80 -6.91
CA ILE A 259 14.80 21.87 -5.93
C ILE A 259 15.04 20.51 -5.27
N LEU A 260 13.97 19.77 -4.93
CA LEU A 260 14.07 18.46 -4.29
C LEU A 260 14.66 17.39 -5.22
N ARG A 261 14.30 17.39 -6.51
CA ARG A 261 14.74 16.40 -7.50
C ARG A 261 16.27 16.17 -7.48
N PRO A 262 17.15 17.18 -7.67
CA PRO A 262 18.59 16.95 -7.65
C PRO A 262 19.08 16.43 -6.29
N LEU A 263 18.49 16.86 -5.17
CA LEU A 263 18.84 16.38 -3.82
C LEU A 263 18.46 14.91 -3.58
N ARG A 264 17.46 14.40 -4.31
CA ARG A 264 17.09 12.98 -4.33
C ARG A 264 18.03 12.18 -5.23
N LEU A 265 18.33 12.69 -6.43
CA LEU A 265 19.20 12.04 -7.40
C LEU A 265 20.66 11.91 -6.95
N ASP A 266 21.16 12.87 -6.18
CA ASP A 266 22.52 12.86 -5.63
C ASP A 266 22.62 12.24 -4.22
N GLU A 267 21.51 11.71 -3.70
CA GLU A 267 21.41 11.12 -2.37
C GLU A 267 21.77 12.07 -1.20
N THR A 268 21.65 13.39 -1.39
CA THR A 268 21.67 14.34 -0.27
C THR A 268 20.52 14.05 0.69
N ILE A 269 19.32 13.81 0.14
CA ILE A 269 18.14 13.30 0.86
C ILE A 269 17.89 11.89 0.36
N ARG A 270 18.13 10.89 1.21
CA ARG A 270 18.02 9.46 0.83
C ARG A 270 16.65 8.86 1.07
N ASN A 271 15.92 9.34 2.08
CA ASN A 271 14.58 8.82 2.33
C ASN A 271 13.54 9.33 1.34
N HIS A 272 12.42 8.62 1.29
CA HIS A 272 11.21 9.06 0.59
C HIS A 272 10.64 10.33 1.26
N ALA A 273 11.11 11.49 0.80
CA ALA A 273 10.64 12.78 1.29
C ALA A 273 9.17 13.01 0.91
N VAL A 274 8.41 13.66 1.79
CA VAL A 274 6.97 13.84 1.63
C VAL A 274 6.64 15.31 1.48
N ILE A 275 6.09 15.70 0.34
CA ILE A 275 5.49 17.03 0.12
C ILE A 275 4.01 16.91 0.51
N GLU A 276 3.70 17.28 1.75
CA GLU A 276 2.36 17.19 2.32
C GLU A 276 1.54 18.45 2.03
N GLY A 277 0.33 18.29 1.48
CA GLY A 277 -0.59 19.39 1.27
C GLY A 277 -1.10 19.98 2.59
N GLY A 278 -1.31 21.30 2.63
CA GLY A 278 -1.71 22.01 3.85
C GLY A 278 -2.97 21.46 4.52
N LEU A 279 -4.00 21.09 3.73
CA LEU A 279 -5.23 20.50 4.29
C LEU A 279 -4.96 19.13 4.94
N ARG A 280 -4.11 18.31 4.31
CA ARG A 280 -3.69 17.03 4.89
C ARG A 280 -2.97 17.23 6.23
N ARG A 281 -2.08 18.21 6.32
CA ARG A 281 -1.42 18.58 7.58
C ARG A 281 -2.41 19.10 8.63
N ALA A 282 -3.33 19.97 8.24
CA ALA A 282 -4.34 20.57 9.11
C ALA A 282 -5.33 19.55 9.69
N ALA A 283 -5.67 18.51 8.91
CA ALA A 283 -6.53 17.41 9.35
C ALA A 283 -5.93 16.57 10.49
N GLY A 284 -4.61 16.62 10.69
CA GLY A 284 -3.96 16.02 11.86
C GLY A 284 -4.07 16.87 13.14
N LEU A 285 -4.53 18.12 13.03
CA LEU A 285 -4.53 19.12 14.11
C LEU A 285 -5.94 19.63 14.46
N SER A 286 -6.89 19.51 13.54
CA SER A 286 -8.25 20.06 13.66
C SER A 286 -9.23 19.24 12.83
N SER A 287 -10.54 19.49 13.03
CA SER A 287 -11.60 18.90 12.22
C SER A 287 -12.18 19.91 11.23
N ARG A 288 -12.75 19.42 10.13
CA ARG A 288 -13.30 20.27 9.07
C ARG A 288 -14.37 21.25 9.58
N ARG A 289 -15.24 20.80 10.48
CA ARG A 289 -16.37 21.60 11.02
C ARG A 289 -15.92 22.85 11.77
N GLN A 290 -14.69 22.91 12.27
CA GLN A 290 -14.14 24.12 12.90
C GLN A 290 -13.94 25.27 11.90
N TRP A 291 -13.88 24.95 10.61
CA TRP A 291 -13.51 25.88 9.54
C TRP A 291 -14.60 26.03 8.48
N TYR A 292 -15.37 24.98 8.22
CA TYR A 292 -16.42 24.98 7.20
C TYR A 292 -17.44 23.86 7.43
N GLU A 293 -18.73 24.23 7.45
CA GLU A 293 -19.86 23.31 7.64
C GLU A 293 -20.61 22.95 6.34
N GLY A 294 -20.27 23.58 5.21
CA GLY A 294 -20.92 23.27 3.94
C GLY A 294 -20.60 21.87 3.42
N THR A 295 -21.44 21.35 2.53
CA THR A 295 -21.36 19.96 2.01
C THR A 295 -20.35 19.78 0.88
N GLY A 296 -20.07 20.83 0.11
CA GLY A 296 -19.10 20.81 -1.00
C GLY A 296 -17.64 20.98 -0.55
N ALA A 297 -16.73 21.16 -1.50
CA ALA A 297 -15.34 21.45 -1.16
C ALA A 297 -15.18 22.79 -0.41
N MET A 298 -14.25 22.85 0.53
CA MET A 298 -13.94 24.05 1.27
C MET A 298 -13.51 25.18 0.33
N PRO A 299 -14.10 26.39 0.46
CA PRO A 299 -13.67 27.53 -0.33
C PRO A 299 -12.24 27.92 0.03
N GLU A 300 -11.49 28.43 -0.95
CA GLU A 300 -10.07 28.78 -0.79
C GLU A 300 -9.84 29.77 0.35
N SER A 301 -10.77 30.70 0.59
CA SER A 301 -10.70 31.65 1.72
C SER A 301 -10.76 30.96 3.09
N ALA A 302 -11.57 29.91 3.25
CA ALA A 302 -11.65 29.14 4.49
C ALA A 302 -10.39 28.28 4.68
N VAL A 303 -9.88 27.68 3.61
CA VAL A 303 -8.61 26.93 3.65
C VAL A 303 -7.47 27.86 4.05
N ALA A 304 -7.33 29.02 3.42
CA ALA A 304 -6.28 29.99 3.76
C ALA A 304 -6.35 30.44 5.23
N ALA A 305 -7.54 30.81 5.71
CA ALA A 305 -7.74 31.22 7.10
C ALA A 305 -7.39 30.11 8.11
N MET A 306 -7.74 28.86 7.80
CA MET A 306 -7.37 27.69 8.60
C MET A 306 -5.86 27.51 8.67
N LEU A 307 -5.19 27.50 7.51
CA LEU A 307 -3.73 27.29 7.44
C LEU A 307 -2.97 28.39 8.20
N ASP A 308 -3.41 29.64 8.08
CA ASP A 308 -2.83 30.75 8.83
C ASP A 308 -3.04 30.61 10.35
N LYS A 309 -4.25 30.25 10.78
CA LYS A 309 -4.58 30.09 12.20
C LYS A 309 -3.81 28.94 12.84
N LEU A 310 -3.59 27.85 12.10
CA LEU A 310 -2.84 26.68 12.55
C LEU A 310 -1.32 26.83 12.36
N ASN A 311 -0.85 27.91 11.72
CA ASN A 311 0.54 28.13 11.32
C ASN A 311 1.10 26.92 10.55
N VAL A 312 0.36 26.52 9.52
CA VAL A 312 0.70 25.43 8.59
C VAL A 312 0.94 26.00 7.19
N GLY A 313 1.97 25.50 6.51
CA GLY A 313 2.23 25.86 5.11
C GLY A 313 1.15 25.33 4.16
N ARG A 314 1.00 25.99 3.01
CA ARG A 314 0.24 25.45 1.88
C ARG A 314 0.82 24.12 1.40
N TRP A 315 2.14 24.00 1.47
CA TRP A 315 2.89 22.76 1.31
C TRP A 315 3.88 22.61 2.47
N ASN A 316 4.10 21.38 2.91
CA ASN A 316 4.96 21.04 4.04
C ASN A 316 5.86 19.87 3.61
N LEU A 317 7.13 20.15 3.31
CA LEU A 317 8.10 19.15 2.90
C LEU A 317 8.77 18.54 4.14
N HIS A 318 8.58 17.24 4.33
CA HIS A 318 9.21 16.44 5.38
C HIS A 318 10.34 15.61 4.79
N PHE A 319 11.52 15.64 5.40
CA PHE A 319 12.69 14.85 4.99
C PHE A 319 13.51 14.41 6.19
N ALA A 320 14.40 13.44 5.96
CA ALA A 320 15.31 12.97 7.00
C ALA A 320 16.73 12.78 6.46
N LEU A 321 17.71 13.03 7.33
CA LEU A 321 19.13 12.83 7.08
C LEU A 321 19.68 11.88 8.13
N TYR A 322 20.36 10.82 7.70
CA TYR A 322 20.86 9.77 8.59
C TYR A 322 22.37 9.58 8.43
N GLY A 323 23.05 9.24 9.52
CA GLY A 323 24.47 8.85 9.51
C GLY A 323 25.28 9.58 10.58
N ALA A 324 26.58 9.72 10.31
CA ALA A 324 27.49 10.46 11.18
C ALA A 324 27.07 11.94 11.29
N PRO A 325 27.22 12.58 12.47
CA PRO A 325 26.83 13.99 12.67
C PRO A 325 27.40 14.96 11.63
N GLU A 326 28.67 14.78 11.22
CA GLU A 326 29.35 15.66 10.26
C GLU A 326 28.74 15.56 8.86
N LEU A 327 28.30 14.35 8.48
CA LEU A 327 27.61 14.12 7.21
C LEU A 327 26.20 14.72 7.22
N ILE A 328 25.51 14.63 8.35
CA ILE A 328 24.21 15.26 8.54
C ILE A 328 24.35 16.78 8.41
N ASP A 329 25.37 17.38 9.04
CA ASP A 329 25.64 18.82 8.98
C ASP A 329 25.89 19.30 7.54
N ALA A 330 26.77 18.60 6.82
CA ALA A 330 27.09 18.94 5.44
C ALA A 330 25.85 18.87 4.53
N ARG A 331 25.07 17.78 4.63
CA ARG A 331 23.83 17.60 3.85
C ARG A 331 22.77 18.63 4.24
N TYR A 332 22.58 18.88 5.53
CA TYR A 332 21.59 19.85 5.99
C TYR A 332 21.93 21.27 5.50
N ALA A 333 23.21 21.66 5.49
CA ALA A 333 23.65 22.93 4.94
C ALA A 333 23.38 23.04 3.42
N ILE A 334 23.49 21.93 2.67
CA ILE A 334 23.11 21.89 1.24
C ILE A 334 21.60 22.12 1.10
N VAL A 335 20.78 21.39 1.86
CA VAL A 335 19.31 21.54 1.85
C VAL A 335 18.90 22.97 2.19
N GLN A 336 19.49 23.57 3.23
CA GLN A 336 19.26 24.96 3.62
C GLN A 336 19.55 25.94 2.49
N ARG A 337 20.72 25.84 1.86
CA ARG A 337 21.09 26.72 0.74
C ARG A 337 20.19 26.54 -0.48
N ALA A 338 19.76 25.31 -0.74
CA ALA A 338 18.90 25.00 -1.87
C ALA A 338 17.51 25.65 -1.70
N PHE A 339 16.88 25.48 -0.53
CA PHE A 339 15.54 25.99 -0.25
C PHE A 339 15.48 27.45 0.20
N ALA A 340 16.59 28.08 0.59
CA ALA A 340 16.67 29.52 0.87
C ALA A 340 16.25 30.40 -0.33
N ARG A 341 16.19 29.83 -1.53
CA ARG A 341 15.75 30.50 -2.77
C ARG A 341 14.24 30.64 -2.87
N VAL A 342 13.47 29.88 -2.08
CA VAL A 342 12.00 29.95 -2.08
C VAL A 342 11.55 31.01 -1.08
N ARG A 343 10.82 32.02 -1.58
CA ARG A 343 10.39 33.16 -0.76
C ARG A 343 9.48 32.69 0.37
N GLU A 344 9.68 33.23 1.58
CA GLU A 344 8.87 32.92 2.77
C GLU A 344 8.89 31.45 3.23
N ALA A 345 9.74 30.61 2.66
CA ALA A 345 9.93 29.24 3.13
C ALA A 345 10.48 29.24 4.56
N ARG A 346 9.85 28.45 5.44
CA ARG A 346 10.25 28.32 6.85
C ARG A 346 10.75 26.91 7.10
N LEU A 347 12.05 26.79 7.35
CA LEU A 347 12.68 25.53 7.69
C LEU A 347 12.78 25.36 9.21
N SER A 348 12.40 24.19 9.69
CA SER A 348 12.68 23.72 11.05
C SER A 348 13.29 22.32 10.99
N ALA A 349 14.05 21.93 12.01
CA ALA A 349 14.64 20.61 12.10
C ALA A 349 14.91 20.21 13.55
N ALA A 350 14.83 18.90 13.83
CA ALA A 350 15.18 18.30 15.10
C ALA A 350 16.22 17.18 14.91
N ARG A 351 17.19 17.11 15.82
CA ARG A 351 18.26 16.11 15.81
C ARG A 351 18.05 15.06 16.87
N TYR A 352 18.42 13.83 16.54
CA TYR A 352 18.29 12.66 17.37
C TYR A 352 19.57 11.82 17.28
N ALA A 353 19.96 11.22 18.40
CA ALA A 353 21.10 10.33 18.50
C ALA A 353 20.90 9.38 19.70
N GLY A 354 21.63 8.27 19.71
CA GLY A 354 21.48 7.26 20.75
C GLY A 354 20.04 6.73 20.83
N ASP A 355 19.46 6.78 22.03
CA ASP A 355 18.10 6.27 22.29
C ASP A 355 17.00 7.35 22.18
N ALA A 356 17.33 8.59 21.80
CA ALA A 356 16.35 9.66 21.64
C ALA A 356 15.40 9.36 20.47
N GLN A 357 14.09 9.55 20.68
CA GLN A 357 13.06 9.25 19.67
C GLN A 357 12.07 10.39 19.48
N PRO A 358 11.54 10.60 18.26
CA PRO A 358 10.44 11.51 18.03
C PRO A 358 9.13 11.00 18.66
N THR A 359 8.27 11.95 19.03
CA THR A 359 6.95 11.68 19.61
C THR A 359 5.81 11.93 18.61
N ALA A 360 6.00 12.82 17.64
CA ALA A 360 5.03 13.09 16.60
C ALA A 360 4.87 11.90 15.64
N GLY A 361 3.65 11.67 15.17
CA GLY A 361 3.28 10.47 14.41
C GLY A 361 4.15 10.19 13.18
N GLY A 362 4.17 11.11 12.21
CA GLY A 362 4.94 10.94 10.97
C GLY A 362 6.46 10.90 11.21
N ASP A 363 6.94 11.66 12.19
CA ASP A 363 8.36 11.68 12.58
C ASP A 363 8.82 10.31 13.10
N ARG A 364 7.94 9.58 13.81
CA ARG A 364 8.21 8.20 14.24
C ARG A 364 8.42 7.27 13.05
N ASN A 365 7.60 7.39 12.00
CA ASN A 365 7.79 6.58 10.80
C ASN A 365 9.14 6.85 10.12
N LEU A 366 9.58 8.12 10.04
CA LEU A 366 10.90 8.51 9.52
C LEU A 366 12.08 7.93 10.35
N ALA A 367 11.83 7.54 11.59
CA ALA A 367 12.81 6.92 12.50
C ALA A 367 12.65 5.39 12.63
N GLY A 368 11.92 4.75 11.70
CA GLY A 368 11.71 3.30 11.71
C GLY A 368 10.79 2.80 12.83
N ILE A 369 9.96 3.69 13.41
CA ILE A 369 9.08 3.37 14.53
C ILE A 369 7.62 3.33 14.04
N PRO A 370 6.96 2.16 14.06
CA PRO A 370 5.58 2.04 13.62
C PRO A 370 4.61 2.85 14.50
N ALA A 371 3.56 3.37 13.88
CA ALA A 371 2.52 4.18 14.52
C ALA A 371 1.15 3.92 13.87
N MET A 372 0.09 4.46 14.49
CA MET A 372 -1.30 4.42 13.97
C MET A 372 -1.89 5.81 13.75
N SER A 373 -1.10 6.88 13.94
CA SER A 373 -1.55 8.26 13.89
C SER A 373 -2.14 8.70 12.55
N ALA A 374 -1.79 8.02 11.45
CA ALA A 374 -2.33 8.30 10.13
C ALA A 374 -3.87 8.18 10.09
N PHE A 375 -4.47 7.28 10.89
CA PHE A 375 -5.93 7.10 10.90
C PHE A 375 -6.73 8.27 11.47
N ARG A 376 -6.08 9.25 12.13
CA ARG A 376 -6.75 10.50 12.53
C ARG A 376 -7.34 11.26 11.34
N MET A 377 -6.84 11.02 10.13
CA MET A 377 -7.41 11.61 8.91
C MET A 377 -8.90 11.27 8.73
N LEU A 378 -9.34 10.10 9.21
CA LEU A 378 -10.74 9.65 9.08
C LEU A 378 -11.69 10.55 9.86
N ASP A 379 -11.19 11.28 10.87
CA ASP A 379 -11.98 12.21 11.66
C ASP A 379 -12.23 13.54 10.92
N TRP A 380 -11.62 13.76 9.75
CA TRP A 380 -11.68 15.05 9.03
C TRP A 380 -13.12 15.50 8.77
N ARG A 381 -13.94 14.64 8.15
CA ARG A 381 -15.38 14.89 7.92
C ARG A 381 -16.26 14.54 9.12
N GLY A 382 -15.72 13.80 10.08
CA GLY A 382 -16.46 13.19 11.19
C GLY A 382 -17.30 11.99 10.72
N GLY A 383 -18.19 11.50 11.60
CA GLY A 383 -19.02 10.33 11.30
C GLY A 383 -18.22 9.02 11.27
N ALA A 384 -18.66 8.05 10.47
CA ALA A 384 -17.93 6.81 10.27
C ALA A 384 -16.92 6.97 9.13
N GLY A 385 -15.86 7.73 9.38
CA GLY A 385 -14.86 8.11 8.39
C GLY A 385 -14.25 6.93 7.63
N ALA A 386 -14.17 7.09 6.32
CA ALA A 386 -13.55 6.17 5.37
C ALA A 386 -12.75 6.96 4.33
N HIS A 387 -11.89 6.26 3.60
CA HIS A 387 -11.22 6.85 2.45
C HIS A 387 -10.98 5.82 1.36
N VAL A 388 -10.90 6.31 0.13
CA VAL A 388 -10.37 5.59 -1.02
C VAL A 388 -9.32 6.43 -1.71
N ASP A 389 -8.27 5.77 -2.19
CA ASP A 389 -7.10 6.45 -2.70
C ASP A 389 -7.06 6.46 -4.22
N PHE A 390 -6.68 7.62 -4.75
CA PHE A 390 -6.23 7.80 -6.12
C PHE A 390 -4.72 8.05 -6.10
N ALA A 391 -3.97 7.21 -6.82
CA ALA A 391 -2.52 7.15 -6.66
C ALA A 391 -1.74 7.11 -7.99
N PRO A 392 -1.83 8.15 -8.84
CA PRO A 392 -1.07 8.22 -10.07
C PRO A 392 0.43 8.45 -9.80
N ILE A 393 1.26 7.91 -10.70
CA ILE A 393 2.68 8.24 -10.77
C ILE A 393 2.86 9.56 -11.53
N CYS A 394 3.70 10.42 -10.98
CA CYS A 394 4.06 11.71 -11.56
C CYS A 394 5.57 11.74 -11.86
N PRO A 395 5.99 12.21 -13.05
CA PRO A 395 7.39 12.60 -13.24
C PRO A 395 7.84 13.58 -12.16
N ALA A 396 9.07 13.46 -11.66
CA ALA A 396 9.60 14.36 -10.64
C ALA A 396 9.98 15.75 -11.21
N THR A 397 9.06 16.40 -11.91
CA THR A 397 9.19 17.77 -12.41
C THR A 397 8.15 18.66 -11.75
N GLY A 398 8.51 19.90 -11.44
CA GLY A 398 7.58 20.83 -10.81
C GLY A 398 6.34 21.09 -11.66
N ARG A 399 6.51 21.14 -12.98
CA ARG A 399 5.42 21.31 -13.94
C ARG A 399 4.42 20.16 -13.91
N ASP A 400 4.90 18.92 -13.92
CA ASP A 400 4.02 17.73 -13.86
C ASP A 400 3.31 17.65 -12.51
N ALA A 401 4.03 17.91 -11.41
CA ALA A 401 3.44 17.90 -10.08
C ALA A 401 2.32 18.95 -9.94
N LEU A 402 2.55 20.18 -10.40
CA LEU A 402 1.55 21.23 -10.37
C LEU A 402 0.36 20.90 -11.28
N ARG A 403 0.60 20.41 -12.50
CA ARG A 403 -0.45 19.99 -13.43
C ARG A 403 -1.34 18.91 -12.83
N GLN A 404 -0.75 17.86 -12.26
CA GLN A 404 -1.49 16.74 -11.69
C GLN A 404 -2.23 17.18 -10.42
N TYR A 405 -1.61 17.96 -9.54
CA TYR A 405 -2.26 18.56 -8.38
C TYR A 405 -3.49 19.39 -8.77
N THR A 406 -3.36 20.33 -9.71
CA THR A 406 -4.47 21.20 -10.13
C THR A 406 -5.62 20.40 -10.71
N MET A 407 -5.32 19.40 -11.54
CA MET A 407 -6.33 18.48 -12.11
C MET A 407 -7.10 17.75 -11.01
N VAL A 408 -6.39 17.14 -10.06
CA VAL A 408 -7.00 16.39 -8.96
C VAL A 408 -7.81 17.31 -8.04
N LYS A 409 -7.26 18.48 -7.65
CA LYS A 409 -7.95 19.47 -6.81
C LYS A 409 -9.25 19.94 -7.45
N ALA A 410 -9.22 20.29 -8.75
CA ALA A 410 -10.39 20.76 -9.47
C ALA A 410 -11.47 19.68 -9.56
N ARG A 411 -11.09 18.45 -9.96
CA ARG A 411 -12.03 17.33 -10.06
C ARG A 411 -12.61 16.94 -8.70
N ALA A 412 -11.78 16.91 -7.64
CA ALA A 412 -12.27 16.67 -6.29
C ALA A 412 -13.34 17.70 -5.89
N ALA A 413 -13.12 18.98 -6.20
CA ALA A 413 -14.06 20.04 -5.87
C ALA A 413 -15.42 19.90 -6.59
N GLU A 414 -15.43 19.46 -7.85
CA GLU A 414 -16.65 19.20 -8.62
C GLU A 414 -17.53 18.10 -7.98
N TYR A 415 -16.88 17.10 -7.34
CA TYR A 415 -17.56 16.03 -6.60
C TYR A 415 -17.78 16.38 -5.12
N GLY A 416 -17.47 17.61 -4.71
CA GLY A 416 -17.68 18.10 -3.35
C GLY A 416 -16.63 17.64 -2.34
N PHE A 417 -15.46 17.16 -2.78
CA PHE A 417 -14.37 16.69 -1.91
C PHE A 417 -13.28 17.75 -1.73
N ASP A 418 -12.75 17.82 -0.51
CA ASP A 418 -11.58 18.61 -0.21
C ASP A 418 -10.32 17.92 -0.76
N TYR A 419 -9.34 18.70 -1.24
CA TYR A 419 -8.05 18.13 -1.62
C TYR A 419 -7.25 17.69 -0.38
N TYR A 420 -7.37 16.41 -0.02
CA TYR A 420 -6.48 15.76 0.94
C TYR A 420 -5.44 14.96 0.15
N GLY A 421 -4.23 15.51 0.00
CA GLY A 421 -3.20 14.83 -0.77
C GLY A 421 -1.80 15.40 -0.61
N GLY A 422 -0.87 14.80 -1.33
CA GLY A 422 0.53 15.17 -1.34
C GLY A 422 1.36 14.23 -2.20
N PHE A 423 2.66 14.47 -2.24
CA PHE A 423 3.59 13.68 -3.04
C PHE A 423 4.62 13.00 -2.14
N THR A 424 4.84 11.70 -2.36
CA THR A 424 6.00 11.00 -1.81
C THR A 424 7.06 10.90 -2.90
N ALA A 425 8.23 11.50 -2.67
CA ALA A 425 9.30 11.61 -3.64
C ALA A 425 10.21 10.37 -3.62
N GLY A 426 10.08 9.52 -4.63
CA GLY A 426 11.12 8.56 -5.00
C GLY A 426 12.34 9.26 -5.57
N GLU A 427 13.29 8.50 -6.11
CA GLU A 427 14.49 9.08 -6.74
C GLU A 427 14.17 9.80 -8.05
N ARG A 428 13.23 9.26 -8.83
CA ARG A 428 12.96 9.69 -10.22
C ARG A 428 11.49 10.01 -10.51
N HIS A 429 10.61 9.73 -9.57
CA HIS A 429 9.18 9.86 -9.70
C HIS A 429 8.58 10.34 -8.38
N LEU A 430 7.35 10.82 -8.44
CA LEU A 430 6.55 11.14 -7.27
C LEU A 430 5.33 10.22 -7.26
N HIS A 431 5.03 9.63 -6.11
CA HIS A 431 3.72 9.04 -5.85
C HIS A 431 2.79 10.16 -5.41
N HIS A 432 1.82 10.54 -6.24
CA HIS A 432 0.79 11.49 -5.86
C HIS A 432 -0.34 10.73 -5.20
N ILE A 433 -0.48 10.83 -3.87
CA ILE A 433 -1.55 10.17 -3.14
C ILE A 433 -2.60 11.20 -2.78
N PHE A 434 -3.79 11.06 -3.36
CA PHE A 434 -5.00 11.78 -3.00
C PHE A 434 -5.99 10.81 -2.34
N ALA A 435 -6.49 11.17 -1.16
CA ALA A 435 -7.50 10.40 -0.46
C ALA A 435 -8.84 11.12 -0.52
N ALA A 436 -9.84 10.49 -1.16
CA ALA A 436 -11.22 10.94 -1.04
C ALA A 436 -11.76 10.48 0.32
N ILE A 437 -11.85 11.39 1.29
CA ILE A 437 -12.35 11.10 2.64
C ILE A 437 -13.87 11.34 2.68
N PHE A 438 -14.63 10.35 3.14
CA PHE A 438 -16.10 10.38 3.21
C PHE A 438 -16.63 9.72 4.49
N ASP A 439 -17.90 9.97 4.83
CA ASP A 439 -18.62 9.15 5.81
C ASP A 439 -19.20 7.92 5.12
N ARG A 440 -18.78 6.71 5.52
CA ARG A 440 -19.24 5.47 4.88
C ARG A 440 -20.70 5.13 5.15
N ASN A 441 -21.35 5.83 6.07
CA ASN A 441 -22.78 5.68 6.33
C ASN A 441 -23.64 6.65 5.50
N ASP A 442 -23.01 7.56 4.76
CA ASP A 442 -23.67 8.51 3.86
C ASP A 442 -23.62 7.98 2.42
N ALA A 443 -24.75 7.50 1.92
CA ALA A 443 -24.84 6.84 0.62
C ALA A 443 -24.43 7.77 -0.54
N ASP A 444 -24.76 9.06 -0.46
CA ASP A 444 -24.41 10.03 -1.50
C ASP A 444 -22.88 10.23 -1.52
N GLN A 445 -22.25 10.39 -0.36
CA GLN A 445 -20.79 10.53 -0.30
C GLN A 445 -20.06 9.27 -0.78
N VAL A 446 -20.58 8.08 -0.47
CA VAL A 446 -20.03 6.80 -0.95
C VAL A 446 -20.10 6.73 -2.47
N GLU A 447 -21.25 7.06 -3.08
CA GLU A 447 -21.42 7.07 -4.52
C GLU A 447 -20.51 8.12 -5.19
N GLN A 448 -20.45 9.34 -4.65
CA GLN A 448 -19.61 10.40 -5.18
C GLN A 448 -18.12 10.10 -5.06
N ALA A 449 -17.66 9.48 -3.97
CA ALA A 449 -16.27 9.02 -3.84
C ALA A 449 -15.93 8.01 -4.95
N GLY A 450 -16.83 7.05 -5.19
CA GLY A 450 -16.63 6.05 -6.22
C GLY A 450 -16.67 6.59 -7.65
N ALA A 451 -17.52 7.59 -7.91
CA ALA A 451 -17.58 8.28 -9.19
C ALA A 451 -16.37 9.19 -9.43
N LEU A 452 -15.92 9.90 -8.39
CA LEU A 452 -14.73 10.74 -8.42
C LEU A 452 -13.48 9.94 -8.82
N LEU A 453 -13.26 8.77 -8.22
CA LEU A 453 -12.10 7.93 -8.55
C LEU A 453 -12.08 7.53 -10.03
N ARG A 454 -13.22 7.13 -10.61
CA ARG A 454 -13.31 6.80 -12.05
C ARG A 454 -12.95 8.00 -12.93
N SER A 455 -13.50 9.17 -12.61
CA SER A 455 -13.21 10.40 -13.36
C SER A 455 -11.74 10.80 -13.26
N LEU A 456 -11.16 10.75 -12.07
CA LEU A 456 -9.73 11.05 -11.85
C LEU A 456 -8.81 10.11 -12.64
N MET A 457 -9.09 8.81 -12.62
CA MET A 457 -8.33 7.83 -13.39
C MET A 457 -8.45 8.09 -14.90
N SER A 458 -9.64 8.45 -15.40
CA SER A 458 -9.83 8.82 -16.81
C SER A 458 -9.05 10.10 -17.18
N ASP A 459 -9.11 11.13 -16.34
CA ASP A 459 -8.38 12.39 -16.54
C ASP A 459 -6.86 12.17 -16.54
N ALA A 460 -6.35 11.38 -15.60
CA ALA A 460 -4.94 11.02 -15.54
C ALA A 460 -4.50 10.27 -16.79
N ARG A 461 -5.27 9.30 -17.26
CA ARG A 461 -4.96 8.58 -18.51
C ARG A 461 -4.91 9.51 -19.71
N ALA A 462 -5.85 10.45 -19.82
CA ALA A 462 -5.88 11.46 -20.87
C ALA A 462 -4.66 12.41 -20.78
N ALA A 463 -4.18 12.67 -19.57
CA ALA A 463 -3.00 13.49 -19.30
C ALA A 463 -1.66 12.75 -19.46
N GLY A 464 -1.68 11.42 -19.61
CA GLY A 464 -0.49 10.57 -19.77
C GLY A 464 0.06 9.97 -18.47
N TYR A 465 -0.73 9.98 -17.39
CA TYR A 465 -0.38 9.39 -16.10
C TYR A 465 -1.15 8.08 -15.88
N GLY A 466 -0.62 7.20 -15.03
CA GLY A 466 -1.27 5.94 -14.64
C GLY A 466 -1.04 5.64 -13.16
N GLU A 467 -1.92 4.83 -12.57
CA GLU A 467 -1.89 4.51 -11.15
C GLU A 467 -0.92 3.38 -10.80
N TYR A 468 -0.19 3.52 -9.69
CA TYR A 468 0.65 2.42 -9.21
C TYR A 468 -0.15 1.32 -8.48
N ARG A 469 -1.32 1.70 -7.93
CA ARG A 469 -2.26 0.84 -7.20
C ARG A 469 -3.69 1.37 -7.34
N ALA A 470 -4.64 0.43 -7.37
CA ALA A 470 -6.06 0.74 -7.47
C ALA A 470 -6.89 -0.15 -6.52
N HIS A 471 -8.04 0.37 -6.11
CA HIS A 471 -9.06 -0.36 -5.38
C HIS A 471 -9.62 -1.53 -6.21
N LEU A 472 -10.13 -2.60 -5.57
CA LEU A 472 -10.74 -3.77 -6.23
C LEU A 472 -11.72 -3.39 -7.36
N ALA A 473 -12.58 -2.40 -7.09
CA ALA A 473 -13.59 -1.89 -8.02
C ALA A 473 -13.02 -1.30 -9.32
N TYR A 474 -11.74 -0.91 -9.34
CA TYR A 474 -11.11 -0.21 -10.47
C TYR A 474 -9.89 -0.94 -11.03
N MET A 475 -9.56 -2.15 -10.56
CA MET A 475 -8.40 -2.90 -11.06
C MET A 475 -8.48 -3.17 -12.56
N ASP A 476 -9.66 -3.50 -13.09
CA ASP A 476 -9.83 -3.71 -14.53
C ASP A 476 -9.66 -2.41 -15.31
N PHE A 477 -10.22 -1.31 -14.78
CA PHE A 477 -10.09 0.02 -15.38
C PHE A 477 -8.63 0.47 -15.41
N ALA A 478 -7.89 0.32 -14.30
CA ALA A 478 -6.46 0.59 -14.23
C ALA A 478 -5.68 -0.25 -15.25
N ALA A 479 -5.94 -1.56 -15.32
CA ALA A 479 -5.27 -2.45 -16.27
C ALA A 479 -5.51 -2.05 -17.74
N ALA A 480 -6.75 -1.65 -18.06
CA ALA A 480 -7.12 -1.21 -19.41
C ALA A 480 -6.39 0.07 -19.85
N GLN A 481 -5.93 0.90 -18.92
CA GLN A 481 -5.16 2.11 -19.23
C GLN A 481 -3.77 1.81 -19.81
N TYR A 482 -3.18 0.66 -19.48
CA TYR A 482 -1.90 0.17 -20.01
C TYR A 482 -2.08 -0.44 -21.42
N SER A 483 -2.64 0.36 -22.32
CA SER A 483 -3.19 -0.09 -23.61
C SER A 483 -2.21 -0.15 -24.79
N PHE A 484 -0.91 0.13 -24.57
CA PHE A 484 0.08 0.10 -25.66
C PHE A 484 0.07 -1.22 -26.43
N ASN A 485 0.09 -1.13 -27.76
CA ASN A 485 0.06 -2.28 -28.68
C ASN A 485 -1.09 -3.26 -28.40
N ASP A 486 -2.31 -2.72 -28.33
CA ASP A 486 -3.55 -3.44 -28.05
C ASP A 486 -3.48 -4.23 -26.74
N GLY A 487 -3.06 -3.54 -25.67
CA GLY A 487 -2.97 -4.10 -24.33
C GLY A 487 -2.04 -5.32 -24.23
N ALA A 488 -0.93 -5.33 -24.99
CA ALA A 488 -0.02 -6.47 -25.06
C ALA A 488 0.49 -6.92 -23.68
N LEU A 489 0.67 -5.98 -22.74
CA LEU A 489 1.08 -6.29 -21.37
C LEU A 489 0.06 -7.15 -20.62
N LEU A 490 -1.23 -6.80 -20.70
CA LEU A 490 -2.30 -7.58 -20.08
C LEU A 490 -2.42 -8.96 -20.73
N ARG A 491 -2.36 -9.03 -22.07
CA ARG A 491 -2.41 -10.30 -22.81
C ARG A 491 -1.27 -11.26 -22.44
N LEU A 492 -0.05 -10.75 -22.29
CA LEU A 492 1.08 -11.54 -21.79
C LEU A 492 0.82 -12.02 -20.34
N SER A 493 0.33 -11.13 -19.49
CA SER A 493 0.03 -11.44 -18.09
C SER A 493 -1.02 -12.55 -17.97
N GLU A 494 -2.04 -12.54 -18.82
CA GLU A 494 -3.06 -13.59 -18.90
C GLU A 494 -2.52 -14.90 -19.47
N THR A 495 -1.64 -14.84 -20.47
CA THR A 495 -0.97 -16.03 -21.03
C THR A 495 -0.18 -16.76 -19.93
N LEU A 496 0.57 -16.01 -19.12
CA LEU A 496 1.29 -16.55 -17.96
C LEU A 496 0.32 -17.08 -16.89
N LYS A 497 -0.77 -16.36 -16.63
CA LYS A 497 -1.79 -16.79 -15.66
C LYS A 497 -2.38 -18.15 -16.03
N ASP A 498 -2.81 -18.29 -17.27
CA ASP A 498 -3.45 -19.52 -17.76
C ASP A 498 -2.49 -20.71 -17.73
N ALA A 499 -1.18 -20.47 -17.94
CA ALA A 499 -0.15 -21.50 -17.84
C ALA A 499 0.12 -21.93 -16.39
N LEU A 500 0.19 -20.98 -15.45
CA LEU A 500 0.52 -21.26 -14.04
C LEU A 500 -0.69 -21.76 -13.23
N ASP A 501 -1.90 -21.41 -13.64
CA ASP A 501 -3.15 -21.71 -12.95
C ASP A 501 -4.26 -22.06 -13.95
N PRO A 502 -4.20 -23.26 -14.57
CA PRO A 502 -5.13 -23.66 -15.62
C PRO A 502 -6.58 -23.80 -15.14
N ASN A 503 -6.81 -23.96 -13.83
CA ASN A 503 -8.15 -23.99 -13.24
C ASN A 503 -8.64 -22.59 -12.82
N GLY A 504 -7.78 -21.57 -12.85
CA GLY A 504 -8.10 -20.19 -12.49
C GLY A 504 -8.53 -20.01 -11.05
N ILE A 505 -7.91 -20.74 -10.11
CA ILE A 505 -8.32 -20.73 -8.69
C ILE A 505 -7.65 -19.62 -7.87
N LEU A 506 -6.48 -19.11 -8.23
CA LEU A 506 -5.79 -18.10 -7.44
C LEU A 506 -6.25 -16.69 -7.85
N ALA A 507 -6.88 -15.98 -6.92
CA ALA A 507 -7.25 -14.56 -6.95
C ALA A 507 -7.66 -14.02 -8.34
N PRO A 508 -8.67 -14.61 -9.00
CA PRO A 508 -9.09 -14.18 -10.33
C PRO A 508 -9.50 -12.70 -10.33
N GLY A 509 -8.95 -11.93 -11.29
CA GLY A 509 -9.22 -10.50 -11.45
C GLY A 509 -8.31 -9.56 -10.67
N LYS A 510 -7.37 -10.07 -9.86
CA LYS A 510 -6.33 -9.22 -9.25
C LYS A 510 -5.56 -8.48 -10.34
N GLN A 511 -5.49 -7.14 -10.22
CA GLN A 511 -4.92 -6.23 -11.23
C GLN A 511 -5.50 -6.39 -12.64
N GLY A 512 -6.76 -6.82 -12.76
CA GLY A 512 -7.42 -7.06 -14.04
C GLY A 512 -6.93 -8.30 -14.79
N ILE A 513 -6.08 -9.13 -14.17
CA ILE A 513 -5.59 -10.38 -14.75
C ILE A 513 -6.62 -11.48 -14.47
N TRP A 514 -7.41 -11.81 -15.49
CA TRP A 514 -8.45 -12.84 -15.41
C TRP A 514 -7.99 -14.15 -16.04
N PRO A 515 -8.05 -15.27 -15.31
CA PRO A 515 -7.86 -16.59 -15.90
C PRO A 515 -8.92 -16.85 -16.98
N ALA A 516 -8.62 -17.70 -17.96
CA ALA A 516 -9.53 -18.05 -19.04
C ALA A 516 -10.93 -18.45 -18.55
N ALA A 517 -11.03 -19.17 -17.42
CA ALA A 517 -12.30 -19.62 -16.83
C ALA A 517 -13.23 -18.48 -16.36
N TRP A 518 -12.67 -17.27 -16.14
CA TRP A 518 -13.34 -16.13 -15.53
C TRP A 518 -13.19 -14.83 -16.33
N ARG A 519 -12.63 -14.88 -17.54
CA ARG A 519 -12.36 -13.69 -18.36
C ARG A 519 -13.64 -12.94 -18.76
N ASP A 520 -14.78 -13.63 -18.78
CA ASP A 520 -16.13 -13.08 -18.95
C ASP A 520 -16.59 -12.21 -17.77
N ARG A 521 -15.87 -12.23 -16.64
CA ARG A 521 -16.16 -11.44 -15.44
C ARG A 521 -15.42 -10.10 -15.40
N ARG A 522 -14.51 -9.83 -16.34
CA ARG A 522 -13.80 -8.56 -16.43
C ARG A 522 -14.80 -7.41 -16.58
N GLY A 523 -14.71 -6.42 -15.70
CA GLY A 523 -15.50 -5.19 -15.81
C GLY A 523 -14.77 -4.17 -16.65
N TYR A 524 -15.48 -3.44 -17.51
CA TYR A 524 -14.92 -2.45 -18.46
C TYR A 524 -13.96 -3.05 -19.50
N THR A 525 -14.33 -2.93 -20.77
CA THR A 525 -13.48 -3.22 -21.94
C THR A 525 -13.08 -1.95 -22.64
#